data_AF-A0A7G8F8V3-F1
#
_entry.id   AF-A0A7G8F8V3-F1
#
_cell.length_a   1.000
_cell.length_b   1.000
_cell.length_c   1.000
_cell.angle_alpha   90.00
_cell.angle_beta   90.00
_cell.angle_gamma   90.00
#
_symmetry.space_group_name_H-M   'P 1'
#
loop_
_entity.id
_entity.type
_entity.pdbx_description
1 polymer ?
#
loop_
_entity_poly.entity_id
_entity_poly.type
_entity_poly.pdbx_seq_one_letter_code
_entity_poly.pdbx_strand_id
1 'polypeptide(L)'
;MLAFPSTYTVGITSLGYQLVWASLAMRSDLDVRRLFTDQGDPQHRRCDLFGLSLSWELDGPVLLDLLEQQRIPLWSHERGDQDPIVFGGGPVLTANPEPLAPFFDVVLLGDGEELLPAFIDALQQVRDESRQKRLRYLAQIPGIYVPDLHAPQFSADGAFVGIKPREADLPERIAKQTWRGNTLSHSTVITPEAAWPDIHMVEVVRSCPELCRFCLASYLTLPFRTPSLDDGLIPAVEKGLKATRRLGLLGASVTQHPQFSDLLQWLDQDRFDDLRVSVSSVRAATVTPQLAETLSRRGSKSVTIAIESGSDRMRRVVNKKLSREEISAAARYAKEGGLKSLKLYGMVGLPTEQDEDIEATADLLLDLKKQTPGLRFTLGVSTFVPKAHTPFQWQGVRPEADKRLKRLAKRLKPKGVELRPESYGWSVIQALLSRSDRRLAPVIAAVRGSQESLGGWKKAYRAARAEELPAASSAGVPLPRPPAWEEVVHETWSDDHILPWCHLDGPLPNETLLKHQHQALSPENAPDDAPHSV
;
A
#
# COMPACT_ATOMS: atom_id res chain seq x y z
N MET A 1 13.94 -18.06 6.03
CA MET A 1 13.21 -17.98 4.74
C MET A 1 12.55 -16.61 4.65
N LEU A 2 12.68 -15.89 3.54
CA LEU A 2 12.02 -14.61 3.28
C LEU A 2 11.16 -14.72 2.03
N ALA A 3 9.86 -14.70 2.24
CA ALA A 3 8.85 -14.90 1.21
C ALA A 3 8.29 -13.57 0.67
N PHE A 4 7.91 -13.60 -0.60
CA PHE A 4 7.04 -12.60 -1.21
C PHE A 4 5.78 -13.30 -1.76
N PRO A 5 4.57 -12.79 -1.50
CA PRO A 5 3.31 -13.47 -1.82
C PRO A 5 2.91 -13.33 -3.30
N SER A 6 3.85 -13.49 -4.23
CA SER A 6 3.61 -13.44 -5.67
C SER A 6 4.73 -14.17 -6.43
N THR A 7 4.66 -14.18 -7.75
CA THR A 7 5.71 -14.75 -8.60
C THR A 7 7.01 -13.99 -8.45
N TYR A 8 8.14 -14.63 -8.79
CA TYR A 8 9.46 -14.00 -8.74
C TYR A 8 9.51 -12.69 -9.52
N THR A 9 8.99 -12.68 -10.75
CA THR A 9 8.96 -11.50 -11.63
C THR A 9 8.34 -10.28 -10.94
N VAL A 10 7.24 -10.48 -10.20
CA VAL A 10 6.57 -9.41 -9.46
C VAL A 10 7.34 -9.09 -8.18
N GLY A 11 7.66 -10.11 -7.37
CA GLY A 11 8.26 -9.92 -6.06
C GLY A 11 9.64 -9.30 -6.10
N ILE A 12 10.51 -9.72 -7.04
CA ILE A 12 11.84 -9.15 -7.18
C ILE A 12 11.79 -7.70 -7.69
N THR A 13 10.65 -7.22 -8.19
CA THR A 13 10.48 -5.80 -8.58
C THR A 13 10.12 -4.91 -7.38
N SER A 14 9.80 -5.47 -6.22
CA SER A 14 9.49 -4.69 -5.02
C SER A 14 10.77 -4.18 -4.34
N LEU A 15 10.99 -2.86 -4.36
CA LEU A 15 12.11 -2.24 -3.62
C LEU A 15 12.06 -2.55 -2.12
N GLY A 16 10.87 -2.60 -1.52
CA GLY A 16 10.71 -2.95 -0.10
C GLY A 16 11.18 -4.37 0.19
N TYR A 17 10.85 -5.33 -0.67
CA TYR A 17 11.34 -6.71 -0.55
C TYR A 17 12.87 -6.77 -0.74
N GLN A 18 13.39 -6.11 -1.78
CA GLN A 18 14.82 -6.07 -2.07
C GLN A 18 15.63 -5.47 -0.92
N LEU A 19 15.13 -4.42 -0.28
CA LEU A 19 15.74 -3.78 0.89
C LEU A 19 15.82 -4.77 2.07
N VAL A 20 14.70 -5.39 2.43
CA VAL A 20 14.63 -6.36 3.52
C VAL A 20 15.55 -7.55 3.24
N TRP A 21 15.49 -8.11 2.03
CA TRP A 21 16.33 -9.21 1.61
C TRP A 21 17.82 -8.86 1.69
N ALA A 22 18.24 -7.74 1.11
CA ALA A 22 19.64 -7.33 1.10
C ALA A 22 20.14 -7.03 2.52
N SER A 23 19.32 -6.37 3.35
CA SER A 23 19.67 -6.10 4.75
C SER A 23 19.94 -7.38 5.54
N LEU A 24 19.17 -8.45 5.31
CA LEU A 24 19.40 -9.74 5.96
C LEU A 24 20.58 -10.48 5.33
N ALA A 25 20.67 -10.50 4.00
CA ALA A 25 21.70 -11.25 3.27
C ALA A 25 23.12 -10.69 3.44
N MET A 26 23.25 -9.41 3.83
CA MET A 26 24.55 -8.81 4.16
C MET A 26 25.06 -9.21 5.55
N ARG A 27 24.25 -9.84 6.40
CA ARG A 27 24.70 -10.28 7.71
C ARG A 27 25.37 -11.65 7.64
N SER A 28 26.54 -11.78 8.25
CA SER A 28 27.31 -13.03 8.26
C SER A 28 26.74 -14.12 9.17
N ASP A 29 25.81 -13.75 10.05
CA ASP A 29 25.17 -14.61 11.04
C ASP A 29 23.81 -15.18 10.59
N LEU A 30 23.36 -14.87 9.37
CA LEU A 30 22.11 -15.36 8.78
C LEU A 30 22.34 -16.16 7.49
N ASP A 31 21.64 -17.30 7.35
CA ASP A 31 21.42 -17.96 6.06
C ASP A 31 20.04 -17.56 5.51
N VAL A 32 20.04 -16.68 4.50
CA VAL A 32 18.82 -16.10 3.94
C VAL A 32 18.44 -16.81 2.65
N ARG A 33 17.28 -17.47 2.67
CA ARG A 33 16.66 -18.13 1.51
C ARG A 33 15.42 -17.37 1.07
N ARG A 34 15.26 -17.15 -0.23
CA ARG A 34 14.09 -16.49 -0.83
C ARG A 34 13.03 -17.50 -1.21
N LEU A 35 11.76 -17.10 -1.11
CA LEU A 35 10.61 -17.89 -1.53
C LEU A 35 9.59 -17.01 -2.25
N PHE A 36 9.10 -17.48 -3.39
CA PHE A 36 8.04 -16.89 -4.19
C PHE A 36 7.00 -17.98 -4.49
N THR A 37 5.87 -17.62 -5.09
CA THR A 37 4.81 -18.60 -5.36
C THR A 37 5.16 -19.59 -6.46
N ASP A 38 6.09 -19.24 -7.35
CA ASP A 38 6.50 -20.03 -8.51
C ASP A 38 7.92 -20.61 -8.40
N GLN A 39 8.79 -20.03 -7.56
CA GLN A 39 10.15 -20.51 -7.34
C GLN A 39 10.74 -20.10 -5.99
N GLY A 40 11.85 -20.71 -5.58
CA GLY A 40 12.55 -20.38 -4.35
C GLY A 40 13.97 -20.95 -4.30
N ASP A 41 14.77 -20.41 -3.39
CA ASP A 41 16.09 -20.97 -3.11
C ASP A 41 15.95 -22.36 -2.43
N PRO A 42 16.93 -23.27 -2.56
CA PRO A 42 16.87 -24.58 -1.92
C PRO A 42 16.60 -24.48 -0.41
N GLN A 43 15.68 -25.31 0.08
CA GLN A 43 15.34 -25.35 1.50
C GLN A 43 16.57 -25.72 2.34
N HIS A 44 16.77 -24.96 3.43
CA HIS A 44 17.72 -25.32 4.46
C HIS A 44 17.12 -26.40 5.37
N ARG A 45 17.97 -27.24 6.00
CA ARG A 45 17.52 -28.33 6.89
C ARG A 45 16.70 -27.84 8.09
N ARG A 46 16.95 -26.60 8.52
CA ARG A 46 16.31 -25.94 9.64
C ARG A 46 15.98 -24.50 9.25
N CYS A 47 14.77 -24.08 9.55
CA CYS A 47 14.29 -22.71 9.37
C CYS A 47 13.97 -22.13 10.75
N ASP A 48 14.74 -21.14 11.22
CA ASP A 48 14.46 -20.47 12.50
C ASP A 48 13.46 -19.31 12.34
N LEU A 49 13.40 -18.72 11.14
CA LEU A 49 12.60 -17.54 10.81
C LEU A 49 11.92 -17.67 9.45
N PHE A 50 10.63 -17.36 9.38
CA PHE A 50 9.86 -17.25 8.13
C PHE A 50 9.28 -15.84 8.00
N GLY A 51 9.81 -15.04 7.09
CA GLY A 51 9.40 -13.65 6.87
C GLY A 51 8.46 -13.49 5.69
N LEU A 52 7.49 -12.59 5.77
CA LEU A 52 6.66 -12.16 4.63
C LEU A 52 6.72 -10.64 4.44
N SER A 53 7.02 -10.18 3.21
CA SER A 53 6.86 -8.79 2.82
C SER A 53 5.50 -8.59 2.14
N LEU A 54 4.55 -7.91 2.80
CA LEU A 54 3.19 -7.76 2.30
C LEU A 54 2.88 -6.31 1.85
N SER A 55 2.75 -6.13 0.54
CA SER A 55 2.50 -4.82 -0.09
C SER A 55 1.04 -4.57 -0.47
N TRP A 56 0.25 -5.63 -0.69
CA TRP A 56 -1.15 -5.56 -1.14
C TRP A 56 -2.05 -6.48 -0.31
N GLU A 57 -3.24 -6.01 0.07
CA GLU A 57 -4.11 -6.77 0.98
C GLU A 57 -4.56 -8.10 0.38
N LEU A 58 -4.85 -8.11 -0.92
CA LEU A 58 -5.30 -9.30 -1.65
C LEU A 58 -4.26 -10.43 -1.68
N ASP A 59 -2.98 -10.10 -1.46
CA ASP A 59 -1.90 -11.08 -1.39
C ASP A 59 -1.79 -11.73 0.00
N GLY A 60 -2.49 -11.20 1.01
CA GLY A 60 -2.45 -11.69 2.39
C GLY A 60 -2.76 -13.19 2.53
N PRO A 61 -3.83 -13.72 1.91
CA PRO A 61 -4.18 -15.14 1.97
C PRO A 61 -3.09 -16.08 1.41
N VAL A 62 -2.22 -15.60 0.51
CA VAL A 62 -1.11 -16.39 -0.05
C VAL A 62 -0.13 -16.84 1.04
N LEU A 63 -0.05 -16.12 2.17
CA LEU A 63 0.74 -16.54 3.34
C LEU A 63 0.40 -17.98 3.75
N LEU A 64 -0.88 -18.33 3.81
CA LEU A 64 -1.31 -19.63 4.34
C LEU A 64 -0.86 -20.76 3.42
N ASP A 65 -0.91 -20.55 2.09
CA ASP A 65 -0.42 -21.53 1.12
C ASP A 65 1.10 -21.71 1.24
N LEU A 66 1.84 -20.63 1.46
CA LEU A 66 3.29 -20.70 1.67
C LEU A 66 3.65 -21.40 2.99
N LEU A 67 2.92 -21.15 4.08
CA LEU A 67 3.11 -21.83 5.36
C LEU A 67 2.87 -23.34 5.22
N GLU A 68 1.77 -23.73 4.57
CA GLU A 68 1.43 -25.14 4.34
C GLU A 68 2.52 -25.85 3.51
N GLN A 69 3.01 -25.21 2.43
CA GLN A 69 4.12 -25.74 1.62
C GLN A 69 5.40 -25.97 2.44
N GLN A 70 5.67 -25.11 3.43
CA GLN A 70 6.81 -25.25 4.33
C GLN A 70 6.52 -26.13 5.55
N ARG A 71 5.32 -26.70 5.66
CA ARG A 71 4.85 -27.49 6.81
C ARG A 71 4.92 -26.73 8.13
N ILE A 72 4.67 -25.42 8.08
CA ILE A 72 4.56 -24.55 9.25
C ILE A 72 3.08 -24.47 9.63
N PRO A 73 2.71 -24.68 10.91
CA PRO A 73 1.32 -24.50 11.34
C PRO A 73 0.75 -23.14 10.94
N LEU A 74 -0.49 -23.14 10.43
CA LEU A 74 -1.11 -21.94 9.87
C LEU A 74 -1.39 -20.91 10.98
N TRP A 75 -1.96 -21.36 12.09
CA TRP A 75 -2.30 -20.51 13.22
C TRP A 75 -1.10 -20.34 14.14
N SER A 76 -0.84 -19.11 14.56
CA SER A 76 0.28 -18.79 15.47
C SER A 76 0.23 -19.58 16.78
N HIS A 77 -0.97 -19.80 17.33
CA HIS A 77 -1.16 -20.52 18.59
C HIS A 77 -0.91 -22.04 18.49
N GLU A 78 -0.83 -22.59 17.27
CA GLU A 78 -0.49 -24.00 17.03
C GLU A 78 1.02 -24.23 16.93
N ARG A 79 1.83 -23.16 16.91
CA ARG A 79 3.29 -23.24 16.73
C ARG A 79 4.01 -23.42 18.07
N GLY A 80 4.92 -24.39 18.12
CA GLY A 80 5.77 -24.68 19.27
C GLY A 80 7.18 -24.09 19.16
N ASP A 81 8.06 -24.53 20.07
CA ASP A 81 9.46 -24.08 20.14
C ASP A 81 10.30 -24.48 18.92
N GLN A 82 9.91 -25.56 18.23
CA GLN A 82 10.61 -26.10 17.06
C GLN A 82 10.15 -25.48 15.74
N ASP A 83 9.01 -24.78 15.74
CA ASP A 83 8.52 -24.06 14.57
C ASP A 83 9.24 -22.72 14.42
N PRO A 84 9.46 -22.23 13.17
CA PRO A 84 10.03 -20.91 12.96
C PRO A 84 9.15 -19.82 13.59
N ILE A 85 9.77 -18.69 13.92
CA ILE A 85 9.01 -17.46 14.15
C ILE A 85 8.58 -16.93 12.79
N VAL A 86 7.27 -16.86 12.58
CA VAL A 86 6.64 -16.27 11.39
C VAL A 86 6.49 -14.78 11.64
N PHE A 87 7.23 -13.98 10.88
CA PHE A 87 7.19 -12.53 10.97
C PHE A 87 6.75 -11.89 9.65
N GLY A 88 6.21 -10.68 9.72
CA GLY A 88 5.81 -9.95 8.53
C GLY A 88 5.99 -8.45 8.66
N GLY A 89 6.10 -7.76 7.53
CA GLY A 89 6.11 -6.30 7.47
C GLY A 89 5.57 -5.80 6.14
N GLY A 90 5.61 -4.48 5.95
CA GLY A 90 5.09 -3.80 4.77
C GLY A 90 3.87 -2.94 5.07
N PRO A 91 3.41 -2.15 4.09
CA PRO A 91 2.38 -1.13 4.31
C PRO A 91 1.04 -1.71 4.75
N VAL A 92 0.67 -2.93 4.29
CA VAL A 92 -0.60 -3.57 4.70
C VAL A 92 -0.59 -3.91 6.18
N LEU A 93 0.45 -4.61 6.65
CA LEU A 93 0.57 -5.00 8.05
C LEU A 93 0.85 -3.82 8.97
N THR A 94 1.50 -2.77 8.46
CA THR A 94 1.68 -1.51 9.20
C THR A 94 0.36 -0.75 9.34
N ALA A 95 -0.54 -0.83 8.36
CA ALA A 95 -1.81 -0.14 8.38
C ALA A 95 -2.88 -0.86 9.21
N ASN A 96 -3.11 -2.14 8.94
CA ASN A 96 -4.03 -2.96 9.71
C ASN A 96 -3.59 -4.44 9.63
N PRO A 97 -2.87 -4.95 10.64
CA PRO A 97 -2.46 -6.35 10.68
C PRO A 97 -3.60 -7.27 11.13
N GLU A 98 -4.67 -6.76 11.76
CA GLU A 98 -5.61 -7.58 12.55
C GLU A 98 -6.28 -8.73 11.79
N PRO A 99 -6.69 -8.58 10.53
CA PRO A 99 -7.25 -9.69 9.77
C PRO A 99 -6.30 -10.87 9.57
N LEU A 100 -4.99 -10.61 9.54
CA LEU A 100 -3.94 -11.61 9.37
C LEU A 100 -3.18 -11.93 10.66
N ALA A 101 -3.39 -11.15 11.72
CA ALA A 101 -2.68 -11.25 12.99
C ALA A 101 -2.71 -12.67 13.59
N PRO A 102 -3.80 -13.46 13.50
CA PRO A 102 -3.80 -14.84 13.98
C PRO A 102 -2.79 -15.78 13.29
N PHE A 103 -2.27 -15.41 12.11
CA PHE A 103 -1.29 -16.19 11.35
C PHE A 103 0.16 -15.72 11.55
N PHE A 104 0.39 -14.58 12.20
CA PHE A 104 1.74 -14.05 12.46
C PHE A 104 2.11 -14.18 13.93
N ASP A 105 3.38 -14.46 14.19
CA ASP A 105 3.94 -14.39 15.54
C ASP A 105 4.45 -12.99 15.84
N VAL A 106 5.02 -12.33 14.83
CA VAL A 106 5.64 -11.01 14.94
C VAL A 106 5.25 -10.16 13.74
N VAL A 107 4.88 -8.90 13.96
CA VAL A 107 4.64 -7.92 12.92
C VAL A 107 5.58 -6.73 13.13
N LEU A 108 6.33 -6.38 12.09
CA LEU A 108 7.24 -5.24 12.07
C LEU A 108 6.52 -4.04 11.43
N LEU A 109 6.33 -2.97 12.21
CA LEU A 109 5.55 -1.80 11.83
C LEU A 109 6.46 -0.66 11.32
N GLY A 110 6.22 -0.22 10.08
CA GLY A 110 6.90 0.94 9.50
C GLY A 110 8.14 0.60 8.67
N ASP A 111 9.12 1.49 8.72
CA ASP A 111 10.34 1.41 7.93
C ASP A 111 11.31 0.36 8.51
N GLY A 112 11.86 -0.49 7.65
CA GLY A 112 12.63 -1.68 8.06
C GLY A 112 14.12 -1.44 8.31
N GLU A 113 14.67 -0.31 7.87
CA GLU A 113 16.11 -0.05 7.84
C GLU A 113 16.78 -0.16 9.22
N GLU A 114 16.12 0.32 10.28
CA GLU A 114 16.58 0.19 11.67
C GLU A 114 15.86 -0.93 12.43
N LEU A 115 14.58 -1.14 12.12
CA LEU A 115 13.73 -2.10 12.82
C LEU A 115 14.16 -3.55 12.57
N LEU A 116 14.56 -3.88 11.35
CA LEU A 116 14.91 -5.25 10.99
C LEU A 116 16.23 -5.70 11.65
N PRO A 117 17.32 -4.92 11.65
CA PRO A 117 18.50 -5.23 12.48
C PRO A 117 18.16 -5.38 13.96
N ALA A 118 17.40 -4.44 14.54
CA ALA A 118 17.00 -4.48 15.95
C ALA A 118 16.20 -5.75 16.30
N PHE A 119 15.29 -6.18 15.41
CA PHE A 119 14.56 -7.43 15.56
C PHE A 119 15.49 -8.65 15.59
N ILE A 120 16.43 -8.74 14.64
CA ILE A 120 17.36 -9.88 14.57
C ILE A 120 18.29 -9.90 15.79
N ASP A 121 18.87 -8.75 16.15
CA ASP A 121 19.81 -8.66 17.27
C ASP A 121 19.12 -8.99 18.61
N ALA A 122 17.88 -8.52 18.80
CA ALA A 122 17.09 -8.85 19.98
C ALA A 122 16.77 -10.35 20.05
N LEU A 123 16.36 -10.97 18.94
CA LEU A 123 16.07 -12.40 18.90
C LEU A 123 17.31 -13.24 19.21
N GLN A 124 18.49 -12.83 18.75
CA GLN A 124 19.74 -13.56 19.01
C GLN A 124 20.09 -13.61 20.49
N GLN A 125 19.82 -12.54 21.24
CA GLN A 125 20.09 -12.47 22.69
C GLN A 125 19.29 -13.50 23.49
N VAL A 126 18.12 -13.90 22.99
CA VAL A 126 17.20 -14.85 23.65
C VAL A 126 16.95 -16.10 22.81
N ARG A 127 17.85 -16.43 21.86
CA ARG A 127 17.62 -17.48 20.86
C ARG A 127 17.29 -18.84 21.47
N ASP A 128 17.96 -19.19 22.55
CA ASP A 128 17.87 -20.49 23.21
C ASP A 128 16.76 -20.55 24.28
N GLU A 129 16.04 -19.45 24.48
CA GLU A 129 14.89 -19.38 25.38
C GLU A 129 13.62 -19.98 24.74
N SER A 130 12.62 -20.28 25.57
CA SER A 130 11.31 -20.72 25.07
C SER A 130 10.70 -19.67 24.14
N ARG A 131 9.87 -20.12 23.20
CA ARG A 131 9.12 -19.27 22.25
C ARG A 131 8.40 -18.14 22.97
N GLN A 132 7.72 -18.44 24.08
CA GLN A 132 7.00 -17.44 24.86
C GLN A 132 7.94 -16.34 25.38
N LYS A 133 9.11 -16.70 25.92
CA LYS A 133 10.11 -15.72 26.38
C LYS A 133 10.69 -14.92 25.22
N ARG A 134 10.98 -15.57 24.07
CA ARG A 134 11.42 -14.90 22.85
C ARG A 134 10.41 -13.85 22.38
N LEU A 135 9.14 -14.23 22.25
CA LEU A 135 8.07 -13.33 21.81
C LEU A 135 7.85 -12.17 22.80
N ARG A 136 7.88 -12.45 24.11
CA ARG A 136 7.76 -11.41 25.14
C ARG A 136 8.93 -10.42 25.11
N TYR A 137 10.16 -10.91 24.91
CA TYR A 137 11.33 -10.05 24.76
C TYR A 137 11.23 -9.17 23.51
N LEU A 138 10.83 -9.76 22.38
CA LEU A 138 10.63 -9.04 21.13
C LEU A 138 9.54 -7.97 21.22
N ALA A 139 8.46 -8.21 21.97
CA ALA A 139 7.38 -7.24 22.16
C ALA A 139 7.80 -5.95 22.89
N GLN A 140 8.99 -5.93 23.51
CA GLN A 140 9.56 -4.74 24.15
C GLN A 140 10.34 -3.86 23.16
N ILE A 141 10.61 -4.35 21.95
CA ILE A 141 11.37 -3.60 20.94
C ILE A 141 10.42 -2.63 20.21
N PRO A 142 10.75 -1.33 20.14
CA PRO A 142 9.90 -0.35 19.46
C PRO A 142 9.56 -0.75 18.02
N GLY A 143 8.26 -0.70 17.67
CA GLY A 143 7.76 -1.08 16.34
C GLY A 143 7.55 -2.57 16.10
N ILE A 144 7.80 -3.42 17.10
CA ILE A 144 7.45 -4.83 17.06
C ILE A 144 6.09 -5.03 17.73
N TYR A 145 5.14 -5.56 16.96
CA TYR A 145 3.84 -5.99 17.45
C TYR A 145 3.76 -7.52 17.51
N VAL A 146 3.35 -8.08 18.64
CA VAL A 146 3.19 -9.53 18.84
C VAL A 146 1.70 -9.84 19.07
N PRO A 147 0.98 -10.36 18.05
CA PRO A 147 -0.46 -10.59 18.13
C PRO A 147 -0.92 -11.44 19.31
N ASP A 148 -0.20 -12.50 19.66
CA ASP A 148 -0.61 -13.42 20.73
C ASP A 148 -0.51 -12.82 22.14
N LEU A 149 0.25 -11.74 22.29
CA LEU A 149 0.42 -10.98 23.53
C LEU A 149 -0.57 -9.82 23.67
N HIS A 150 -1.38 -9.57 22.63
CA HIS A 150 -2.39 -8.52 22.60
C HIS A 150 -3.75 -9.13 22.25
N ALA A 151 -4.67 -9.15 23.21
CA ALA A 151 -5.94 -9.83 23.09
C ALA A 151 -7.04 -8.89 22.59
N PRO A 152 -7.81 -9.26 21.54
CA PRO A 152 -9.02 -8.54 21.18
C PRO A 152 -10.06 -8.63 22.30
N GLN A 153 -10.82 -7.56 22.47
CA GLN A 153 -11.88 -7.45 23.46
C GLN A 153 -13.21 -7.32 22.73
N PHE A 154 -14.20 -8.09 23.18
CA PHE A 154 -15.56 -8.05 22.65
C PHE A 154 -16.56 -7.80 23.78
N SER A 155 -17.61 -7.03 23.49
CA SER A 155 -18.76 -6.89 24.37
C SER A 155 -19.62 -8.17 24.37
N ALA A 156 -20.62 -8.23 25.26
CA ALA A 156 -21.48 -9.39 25.40
C ALA A 156 -22.30 -9.72 24.14
N ASP A 157 -22.61 -8.71 23.32
CA ASP A 157 -23.27 -8.81 22.01
C ASP A 157 -22.29 -9.07 20.85
N GLY A 158 -20.99 -9.18 21.14
CA GLY A 158 -19.95 -9.53 20.17
C GLY A 158 -19.41 -8.35 19.36
N ALA A 159 -19.71 -7.11 19.76
CA ALA A 159 -19.09 -5.93 19.15
C ALA A 159 -17.62 -5.82 19.58
N PHE A 160 -16.76 -5.36 18.67
CA PHE A 160 -15.35 -5.13 18.97
C PHE A 160 -15.20 -3.87 19.83
N VAL A 161 -14.50 -3.97 20.96
CA VAL A 161 -14.31 -2.84 21.89
C VAL A 161 -12.84 -2.48 22.12
N GLY A 162 -11.91 -3.11 21.39
CA GLY A 162 -10.50 -2.75 21.40
C GLY A 162 -9.57 -3.96 21.51
N ILE A 163 -8.27 -3.68 21.63
CA ILE A 163 -7.21 -4.66 21.87
C ILE A 163 -6.44 -4.23 23.11
N LYS A 164 -6.13 -5.20 23.99
CA LYS A 164 -5.38 -4.94 25.22
C LYS A 164 -4.18 -5.89 25.35
N PRO A 165 -3.05 -5.43 25.90
CA PRO A 165 -1.97 -6.33 26.26
C PRO A 165 -2.46 -7.36 27.29
N ARG A 166 -1.96 -8.59 27.18
CA ARG A 166 -2.30 -9.67 28.13
C ARG A 166 -1.56 -9.56 29.45
N GLU A 167 -0.50 -8.76 29.48
CA GLU A 167 0.40 -8.58 30.63
C GLU A 167 0.66 -7.08 30.83
N ALA A 168 0.75 -6.65 32.10
CA ALA A 168 0.74 -5.22 32.44
C ALA A 168 1.99 -4.45 32.01
N ASP A 169 3.11 -5.14 31.73
CA ASP A 169 4.38 -4.53 31.34
C ASP A 169 4.62 -4.54 29.82
N LEU A 170 3.62 -4.98 29.03
CA LEU A 170 3.65 -4.87 27.58
C LEU A 170 3.09 -3.51 27.14
N PRO A 171 3.57 -2.95 26.02
CA PRO A 171 3.08 -1.68 25.51
C PRO A 171 1.59 -1.77 25.14
N GLU A 172 0.77 -0.86 25.64
CA GLU A 172 -0.65 -0.78 25.24
C GLU A 172 -0.82 -0.27 23.80
N ARG A 173 0.10 0.60 23.36
CA ARG A 173 0.12 1.17 22.01
C ARG A 173 1.49 0.95 21.38
N ILE A 174 1.51 0.57 20.10
CA ILE A 174 2.73 0.30 19.35
C ILE A 174 2.88 1.30 18.20
N ALA A 175 3.96 2.06 18.23
CA ALA A 175 4.29 3.01 17.17
C ALA A 175 5.17 2.39 16.09
N LYS A 176 4.86 2.71 14.84
CA LYS A 176 5.71 2.32 13.71
C LYS A 176 7.09 2.98 13.79
N GLN A 177 8.11 2.30 13.26
CA GLN A 177 9.42 2.89 13.04
C GLN A 177 9.47 3.73 11.76
N THR A 178 10.38 4.70 11.74
CA THR A 178 10.51 5.66 10.65
C THR A 178 11.99 5.91 10.38
N TRP A 179 12.46 5.50 9.21
CA TRP A 179 13.83 5.73 8.79
C TRP A 179 14.07 7.22 8.52
N ARG A 180 15.17 7.79 9.03
CA ARG A 180 15.50 9.21 8.88
C ARG A 180 16.87 9.48 8.25
N GLY A 181 17.53 8.45 7.72
CA GLY A 181 18.84 8.61 7.09
C GLY A 181 18.80 9.25 5.71
N ASN A 182 19.98 9.57 5.19
CA ASN A 182 20.18 10.28 3.93
C ASN A 182 20.14 9.39 2.67
N THR A 183 19.93 8.09 2.83
CA THR A 183 19.84 7.13 1.72
C THR A 183 18.49 6.43 1.80
N LEU A 184 17.74 6.46 0.70
CA LEU A 184 16.50 5.69 0.56
C LEU A 184 16.74 4.41 -0.25
N SER A 185 15.67 3.65 -0.47
CA SER A 185 15.76 2.36 -1.14
C SER A 185 16.21 2.52 -2.60
N HIS A 186 17.08 1.63 -3.05
CA HIS A 186 17.43 1.48 -4.46
C HIS A 186 17.61 -0.02 -4.76
N SER A 187 17.55 -0.40 -6.04
CA SER A 187 17.64 -1.81 -6.39
C SER A 187 18.96 -2.41 -5.90
N THR A 188 18.85 -3.51 -5.18
CA THR A 188 19.96 -4.40 -4.79
C THR A 188 20.04 -5.62 -5.70
N VAL A 189 18.96 -5.90 -6.45
CA VAL A 189 18.88 -6.93 -7.48
C VAL A 189 18.43 -6.29 -8.80
N ILE A 190 19.22 -6.49 -9.85
CA ILE A 190 18.92 -6.10 -11.23
C ILE A 190 18.98 -7.37 -12.07
N THR A 191 17.86 -7.73 -12.69
CA THR A 191 17.72 -8.98 -13.45
C THR A 191 16.78 -8.79 -14.65
N PRO A 192 17.00 -9.50 -15.77
CA PRO A 192 16.08 -9.51 -16.90
C PRO A 192 14.72 -10.16 -16.57
N GLU A 193 14.63 -10.93 -15.49
CA GLU A 193 13.41 -11.65 -15.07
C GLU A 193 12.41 -10.78 -14.28
N ALA A 194 12.80 -9.57 -13.90
CA ALA A 194 11.93 -8.63 -13.20
C ALA A 194 10.79 -8.14 -14.13
N ALA A 195 9.66 -7.72 -13.56
CA ALA A 195 8.51 -7.20 -14.32
C ALA A 195 8.90 -6.01 -15.23
N TRP A 196 9.93 -5.26 -14.80
CA TRP A 196 10.65 -4.31 -15.65
C TRP A 196 12.10 -4.82 -15.81
N PRO A 197 12.41 -5.54 -16.91
CA PRO A 197 13.71 -6.17 -17.08
C PRO A 197 14.88 -5.20 -16.93
N ASP A 198 15.91 -5.60 -16.20
CA ASP A 198 17.16 -4.85 -16.03
C ASP A 198 17.01 -3.43 -15.48
N ILE A 199 15.88 -3.07 -14.85
CA ILE A 199 15.70 -1.72 -14.31
C ILE A 199 16.45 -1.57 -12.98
N HIS A 200 17.18 -0.47 -12.84
CA HIS A 200 17.62 0.04 -11.55
C HIS A 200 16.59 1.03 -11.03
N MET A 201 15.89 0.71 -9.96
CA MET A 201 14.93 1.62 -9.34
C MET A 201 15.60 2.36 -8.18
N VAL A 202 15.33 3.66 -8.07
CA VAL A 202 15.82 4.51 -6.99
C VAL A 202 14.64 5.26 -6.40
N GLU A 203 14.41 5.08 -5.09
CA GLU A 203 13.43 5.84 -4.32
C GLU A 203 13.94 7.27 -4.13
N VAL A 204 13.36 8.21 -4.88
CA VAL A 204 13.75 9.62 -4.86
C VAL A 204 13.18 10.32 -3.63
N VAL A 205 11.98 9.93 -3.22
CA VAL A 205 11.30 10.46 -2.03
C VAL A 205 10.52 9.35 -1.35
N ARG A 206 10.43 9.41 -0.02
CA ARG A 206 9.51 8.58 0.77
C ARG A 206 8.40 9.45 1.36
N SER A 207 7.18 8.95 1.31
CA SER A 207 5.95 9.69 1.63
C SER A 207 5.62 10.81 0.64
N CYS A 208 4.50 11.49 0.90
CA CYS A 208 4.00 12.63 0.13
C CYS A 208 3.39 13.65 1.11
N PRO A 209 3.76 14.94 1.03
CA PRO A 209 3.31 15.96 1.98
C PRO A 209 1.91 16.51 1.67
N GLU A 210 1.26 16.04 0.59
CA GLU A 210 0.00 16.63 0.12
C GLU A 210 -1.24 16.22 0.92
N LEU A 211 -1.17 15.12 1.67
CA LEU A 211 -2.23 14.66 2.58
C LEU A 211 -3.58 14.45 1.88
N CYS A 212 -3.56 13.86 0.67
CA CYS A 212 -4.79 13.39 0.02
C CYS A 212 -5.53 12.42 0.95
N ARG A 213 -6.79 12.71 1.29
CA ARG A 213 -7.50 12.14 2.45
C ARG A 213 -7.78 10.64 2.42
N PHE A 214 -7.59 9.99 1.26
CA PHE A 214 -7.68 8.54 1.09
C PHE A 214 -6.31 7.85 1.08
N CYS A 215 -5.21 8.61 0.98
CA CYS A 215 -3.93 8.09 0.53
C CYS A 215 -3.10 7.54 1.68
N LEU A 216 -3.03 6.21 1.75
CA LEU A 216 -2.20 5.49 2.72
C LEU A 216 -0.72 5.90 2.63
N ALA A 217 -0.18 6.04 1.41
CA ALA A 217 1.20 6.48 1.21
C ALA A 217 1.46 7.89 1.78
N SER A 218 0.47 8.77 1.81
CA SER A 218 0.62 10.12 2.35
C SER A 218 0.43 10.19 3.86
N TYR A 219 -0.47 9.38 4.44
CA TYR A 219 -0.75 9.43 5.88
C TYR A 219 0.08 8.45 6.70
N LEU A 220 0.22 7.20 6.24
CA LEU A 220 0.92 6.15 7.00
C LEU A 220 2.44 6.33 7.00
N THR A 221 3.01 6.88 5.93
CA THR A 221 4.48 6.87 5.76
C THR A 221 5.16 8.18 6.18
N LEU A 222 4.41 9.17 6.69
CA LEU A 222 4.97 10.44 7.16
C LEU A 222 6.13 10.24 8.15
N PRO A 223 7.05 11.22 8.22
CA PRO A 223 7.09 12.51 7.49
C PRO A 223 7.52 12.39 6.01
N PHE A 224 7.43 13.46 5.22
CA PHE A 224 8.05 13.52 3.89
C PHE A 224 9.58 13.52 4.01
N ARG A 225 10.25 12.61 3.30
CA ARG A 225 11.70 12.39 3.40
C ARG A 225 12.34 12.42 2.04
N THR A 226 13.44 13.17 1.95
CA THR A 226 14.21 13.37 0.72
C THR A 226 15.69 13.21 1.03
N PRO A 227 16.39 12.25 0.41
CA PRO A 227 17.84 12.15 0.47
C PRO A 227 18.47 13.35 -0.23
N SER A 228 19.65 13.80 0.20
CA SER A 228 20.38 14.85 -0.53
C SER A 228 20.72 14.39 -1.94
N LEU A 229 20.75 15.31 -2.91
CA LEU A 229 21.15 14.98 -4.27
C LEU A 229 22.58 14.40 -4.35
N ASP A 230 23.55 15.13 -3.81
CA ASP A 230 24.98 14.84 -4.02
C ASP A 230 25.48 13.64 -3.21
N ASP A 231 25.08 13.54 -1.93
CA ASP A 231 25.58 12.49 -1.02
C ASP A 231 24.61 11.30 -0.88
N GLY A 232 23.46 11.34 -1.56
CA GLY A 232 22.39 10.34 -1.43
C GLY A 232 21.92 9.79 -2.77
N LEU A 233 21.24 10.63 -3.57
CA LEU A 233 20.60 10.19 -4.82
C LEU A 233 21.59 9.85 -5.93
N ILE A 234 22.52 10.75 -6.25
CA ILE A 234 23.50 10.53 -7.31
C ILE A 234 24.31 9.26 -7.04
N PRO A 235 24.89 9.04 -5.84
CA PRO A 235 25.59 7.80 -5.52
C PRO A 235 24.71 6.56 -5.70
N ALA A 236 23.44 6.60 -5.28
CA ALA A 236 22.51 5.49 -5.45
C ALA A 236 22.21 5.21 -6.93
N VAL A 237 22.05 6.24 -7.76
CA VAL A 237 21.89 6.11 -9.20
C VAL A 237 23.15 5.54 -9.84
N GLU A 238 24.31 6.16 -9.62
CA GLU A 238 25.58 5.76 -10.23
C GLU A 238 25.98 4.32 -9.87
N LYS A 239 25.64 3.85 -8.67
CA LYS A 239 25.84 2.44 -8.28
C LYS A 239 25.12 1.48 -9.22
N GLY A 240 23.85 1.74 -9.55
CA GLY A 240 23.10 0.88 -10.48
C GLY A 240 23.49 1.08 -11.94
N LEU A 241 23.95 2.26 -12.32
CA LEU A 241 24.43 2.53 -13.68
C LEU A 241 25.69 1.74 -14.07
N LYS A 242 26.42 1.20 -13.08
CA LYS A 242 27.50 0.23 -13.32
C LYS A 242 26.99 -1.11 -13.87
N ALA A 243 25.72 -1.44 -13.65
CA ALA A 243 25.12 -2.72 -14.02
C ALA A 243 24.09 -2.59 -15.17
N THR A 244 23.41 -1.44 -15.30
CA THR A 244 22.36 -1.25 -16.32
C THR A 244 22.29 0.18 -16.83
N ARG A 245 21.72 0.35 -18.02
CA ARG A 245 21.38 1.66 -18.61
C ARG A 245 19.87 1.91 -18.60
N ARG A 246 19.16 1.33 -17.64
CA ARG A 246 17.72 1.55 -17.40
C ARG A 246 17.49 2.03 -15.97
N LEU A 247 17.03 3.25 -15.83
CA LEU A 247 16.77 3.90 -14.54
C LEU A 247 15.26 4.13 -14.34
N GLY A 248 14.77 3.78 -13.15
CA GLY A 248 13.43 4.08 -12.66
C GLY A 248 13.50 4.99 -11.44
N LEU A 249 12.99 6.21 -11.56
CA LEU A 249 12.82 7.13 -10.44
C LEU A 249 11.48 6.86 -9.78
N LEU A 250 11.49 6.38 -8.53
CA LEU A 250 10.32 5.96 -7.79
C LEU A 250 10.05 6.88 -6.59
N GLY A 251 8.78 7.05 -6.23
CA GLY A 251 8.38 7.77 -5.03
C GLY A 251 6.91 8.16 -5.10
N ALA A 252 6.32 8.45 -3.95
CA ALA A 252 4.92 8.89 -3.86
C ALA A 252 4.72 10.31 -4.42
N SER A 253 5.78 11.13 -4.45
CA SER A 253 5.77 12.45 -5.08
C SER A 253 7.16 12.89 -5.56
N VAL A 254 7.72 12.14 -6.53
CA VAL A 254 9.12 12.26 -6.98
C VAL A 254 9.53 13.70 -7.30
N THR A 255 8.67 14.43 -8.01
CA THR A 255 8.96 15.80 -8.48
C THR A 255 8.86 16.87 -7.40
N GLN A 256 8.44 16.52 -6.19
CA GLN A 256 8.47 17.40 -5.02
C GLN A 256 9.78 17.27 -4.23
N HIS A 257 10.73 16.46 -4.69
CA HIS A 257 12.09 16.52 -4.19
C HIS A 257 12.64 17.96 -4.39
N PRO A 258 13.16 18.63 -3.35
CA PRO A 258 13.62 20.03 -3.45
C PRO A 258 14.65 20.27 -4.56
N GLN A 259 15.52 19.29 -4.80
CA GLN A 259 16.57 19.33 -5.83
C GLN A 259 16.19 18.52 -7.08
N PHE A 260 14.89 18.34 -7.37
CA PHE A 260 14.47 17.53 -8.53
C PHE A 260 14.92 18.14 -9.86
N SER A 261 14.87 19.47 -9.99
CA SER A 261 15.35 20.17 -11.18
C SER A 261 16.85 19.95 -11.41
N ASP A 262 17.64 19.95 -10.33
CA ASP A 262 19.08 19.69 -10.39
C ASP A 262 19.36 18.22 -10.79
N LEU A 263 18.57 17.27 -10.27
CA LEU A 263 18.61 15.88 -10.70
C LEU A 263 18.30 15.74 -12.20
N LEU A 264 17.29 16.45 -12.71
CA LEU A 264 16.97 16.45 -14.13
C LEU A 264 18.11 17.03 -14.97
N GLN A 265 18.68 18.16 -14.56
CA GLN A 265 19.81 18.76 -15.25
C GLN A 265 21.03 17.83 -15.26
N TRP A 266 21.29 17.14 -14.15
CA TRP A 266 22.34 16.13 -14.07
C TRP A 266 22.07 14.96 -15.02
N LEU A 267 20.83 14.45 -15.07
CA LEU A 267 20.40 13.40 -16.01
C LEU A 267 20.39 13.85 -17.48
N ASP A 268 20.43 15.16 -17.75
CA ASP A 268 20.40 15.72 -19.11
C ASP A 268 21.79 15.80 -19.77
N GLN A 269 22.86 15.52 -19.02
CA GLN A 269 24.22 15.52 -19.54
C GLN A 269 24.44 14.45 -20.64
N ASP A 270 25.27 14.77 -21.65
CA ASP A 270 25.56 13.88 -22.80
C ASP A 270 26.08 12.49 -22.42
N ARG A 271 26.72 12.37 -21.25
CA ARG A 271 27.20 11.07 -20.73
C ARG A 271 26.08 10.04 -20.49
N PHE A 272 24.82 10.49 -20.51
CA PHE A 272 23.62 9.68 -20.32
C PHE A 272 22.82 9.46 -21.62
N ASP A 273 23.41 9.65 -22.80
CA ASP A 273 22.72 9.46 -24.09
C ASP A 273 22.20 8.04 -24.33
N ASP A 274 22.84 7.03 -23.76
CA ASP A 274 22.38 5.64 -23.80
C ASP A 274 21.41 5.29 -22.65
N LEU A 275 21.18 6.21 -21.71
CA LEU A 275 20.35 5.98 -20.52
C LEU A 275 18.86 6.08 -20.86
N ARG A 276 18.13 5.02 -20.51
CA ARG A 276 16.66 5.05 -20.50
C ARG A 276 16.16 5.42 -19.12
N VAL A 277 15.41 6.52 -19.02
CA VAL A 277 14.83 6.98 -17.76
C VAL A 277 13.32 6.82 -17.79
N SER A 278 12.79 6.25 -16.71
CA SER A 278 11.37 6.22 -16.39
C SER A 278 11.14 6.84 -15.02
N VAL A 279 9.98 7.44 -14.81
CA VAL A 279 9.58 8.03 -13.54
C VAL A 279 8.20 7.50 -13.15
N SER A 280 7.96 7.33 -11.85
CA SER A 280 6.61 7.09 -11.31
C SER A 280 5.68 8.27 -11.61
N SER A 281 4.43 8.20 -11.15
CA SER A 281 3.50 9.32 -11.33
C SER A 281 4.05 10.61 -10.74
N VAL A 282 3.93 11.69 -11.49
CA VAL A 282 4.39 13.03 -11.10
C VAL A 282 3.20 13.95 -10.80
N ARG A 283 3.45 15.03 -10.06
CA ARG A 283 2.44 16.07 -9.86
C ARG A 283 2.24 16.84 -11.17
N ALA A 284 0.99 17.06 -11.58
CA ALA A 284 0.71 17.77 -12.83
C ALA A 284 1.35 19.17 -12.87
N ALA A 285 1.30 19.92 -11.76
CA ALA A 285 1.92 21.24 -11.61
C ALA A 285 3.46 21.24 -11.83
N THR A 286 4.11 20.09 -11.70
CA THR A 286 5.57 19.94 -11.89
C THR A 286 5.93 19.41 -13.27
N VAL A 287 4.95 19.16 -14.14
CA VAL A 287 5.21 18.81 -15.53
C VAL A 287 5.59 20.08 -16.28
N THR A 288 6.87 20.20 -16.62
CA THR A 288 7.43 21.32 -17.40
C THR A 288 7.83 20.85 -18.80
N PRO A 289 8.02 21.76 -19.78
CA PRO A 289 8.60 21.41 -21.07
C PRO A 289 9.94 20.67 -20.91
N GLN A 290 10.83 21.18 -20.06
CA GLN A 290 12.14 20.57 -19.80
C GLN A 290 12.03 19.13 -19.29
N LEU A 291 11.14 18.86 -18.32
CA LEU A 291 10.92 17.50 -17.83
C LEU A 291 10.43 16.59 -18.97
N ALA A 292 9.45 17.05 -19.75
CA ALA A 292 8.90 16.27 -20.85
C ALA A 292 9.94 15.98 -21.95
N GLU A 293 10.75 16.98 -22.31
CA GLU A 293 11.86 16.86 -23.26
C GLU A 293 12.93 15.89 -22.76
N THR A 294 13.35 16.03 -21.50
CA THR A 294 14.36 15.15 -20.88
C THR A 294 13.86 13.71 -20.88
N LEU A 295 12.61 13.46 -20.45
CA LEU A 295 12.01 12.12 -20.47
C LEU A 295 11.93 11.57 -21.90
N SER A 296 11.49 12.38 -22.87
CA SER A 296 11.39 11.99 -24.28
C SER A 296 12.76 11.60 -24.85
N ARG A 297 13.78 12.44 -24.62
CA ARG A 297 15.18 12.21 -25.03
C ARG A 297 15.75 10.93 -24.40
N ARG A 298 15.42 10.67 -23.14
CA ARG A 298 15.80 9.45 -22.39
C ARG A 298 14.84 8.27 -22.63
N GLY A 299 14.13 8.25 -23.76
CA GLY A 299 13.38 7.08 -24.24
C GLY A 299 11.99 6.86 -23.62
N SER A 300 11.53 7.72 -22.72
CA SER A 300 10.16 7.65 -22.20
C SER A 300 9.14 8.12 -23.24
N LYS A 301 8.09 7.32 -23.45
CA LYS A 301 7.01 7.67 -24.39
C LYS A 301 5.85 8.39 -23.72
N SER A 302 5.80 8.35 -22.39
CA SER A 302 4.67 8.81 -21.60
C SER A 302 5.08 9.35 -20.25
N VAL A 303 4.31 10.30 -19.74
CA VAL A 303 4.31 10.69 -18.32
C VAL A 303 2.96 10.33 -17.71
N THR A 304 2.93 10.12 -16.39
CA THR A 304 1.70 9.81 -15.65
C THR A 304 1.43 10.89 -14.61
N ILE A 305 0.21 11.41 -14.56
CA ILE A 305 -0.24 12.33 -13.50
C ILE A 305 -1.50 11.80 -12.83
N ALA A 306 -1.65 12.09 -11.55
CA ALA A 306 -2.81 11.70 -10.76
C ALA A 306 -3.76 12.91 -10.64
N ILE A 307 -4.99 12.79 -11.15
CA ILE A 307 -6.02 13.85 -11.16
C ILE A 307 -7.16 13.59 -10.17
N GLU A 308 -7.39 12.32 -9.86
CA GLU A 308 -8.34 11.74 -8.91
C GLU A 308 -9.80 11.93 -9.33
N SER A 309 -10.15 13.13 -9.79
CA SER A 309 -11.42 13.45 -10.44
C SER A 309 -11.22 14.65 -11.37
N GLY A 310 -12.04 14.76 -12.42
CA GLY A 310 -12.17 16.01 -13.18
C GLY A 310 -13.10 17.03 -12.55
N SER A 311 -13.78 16.69 -11.45
CA SER A 311 -14.56 17.63 -10.64
C SER A 311 -13.66 18.38 -9.64
N ASP A 312 -13.75 19.71 -9.66
CA ASP A 312 -13.05 20.57 -8.69
C ASP A 312 -13.53 20.32 -7.26
N ARG A 313 -14.83 20.08 -7.09
CA ARG A 313 -15.43 19.73 -5.80
C ARG A 313 -14.81 18.46 -5.26
N MET A 314 -14.75 17.39 -6.06
CA MET A 314 -14.16 16.13 -5.62
C MET A 314 -12.66 16.25 -5.35
N ARG A 315 -11.93 17.06 -6.11
CA ARG A 315 -10.53 17.37 -5.80
C ARG A 315 -10.39 18.08 -4.45
N ARG A 316 -11.28 19.02 -4.09
CA ARG A 316 -11.31 19.62 -2.75
C ARG A 316 -11.67 18.62 -1.65
N VAL A 317 -12.67 17.76 -1.88
CA VAL A 317 -13.11 16.70 -0.95
C VAL A 317 -11.96 15.75 -0.62
N VAL A 318 -11.14 15.35 -1.60
CA VAL A 318 -10.00 14.46 -1.33
C VAL A 318 -8.71 15.20 -0.94
N ASN A 319 -8.74 16.54 -0.82
CA ASN A 319 -7.57 17.39 -0.59
C ASN A 319 -6.51 17.32 -1.71
N LYS A 320 -6.93 17.16 -2.97
CA LYS A 320 -6.07 17.23 -4.14
C LYS A 320 -5.90 18.69 -4.58
N LYS A 321 -4.74 19.28 -4.24
CA LYS A 321 -4.35 20.65 -4.62
C LYS A 321 -3.89 20.72 -6.07
N LEU A 322 -4.86 20.70 -6.98
CA LEU A 322 -4.63 20.68 -8.42
C LEU A 322 -5.77 21.41 -9.13
N SER A 323 -5.46 22.40 -9.96
CA SER A 323 -6.44 23.14 -10.77
C SER A 323 -6.69 22.47 -12.13
N ARG A 324 -7.73 22.89 -12.87
CA ARG A 324 -7.97 22.39 -14.23
C ARG A 324 -6.89 22.90 -15.21
N GLU A 325 -6.43 24.14 -15.01
CA GLU A 325 -5.40 24.80 -15.81
C GLU A 325 -4.06 24.08 -15.69
N GLU A 326 -3.69 23.64 -14.49
CA GLU A 326 -2.47 22.85 -14.26
C GLU A 326 -2.53 21.48 -14.99
N ILE A 327 -3.69 20.84 -15.05
CA ILE A 327 -3.87 19.59 -15.81
C ILE A 327 -3.76 19.85 -17.32
N SER A 328 -4.42 20.89 -17.82
CA SER A 328 -4.32 21.32 -19.22
C SER A 328 -2.89 21.68 -19.61
N ALA A 329 -2.18 22.41 -18.74
CA ALA A 329 -0.79 22.76 -18.92
C ALA A 329 0.10 21.50 -18.97
N ALA A 330 -0.08 20.55 -18.04
CA ALA A 330 0.67 19.30 -18.05
C ALA A 330 0.48 18.49 -19.35
N ALA A 331 -0.75 18.42 -19.87
CA ALA A 331 -1.02 17.76 -21.16
C ALA A 331 -0.36 18.49 -22.34
N ARG A 332 -0.43 19.82 -22.34
CA ARG A 332 0.23 20.65 -23.36
C ARG A 332 1.75 20.48 -23.33
N TYR A 333 2.36 20.60 -22.16
CA TYR A 333 3.82 20.44 -21.97
C TYR A 333 4.29 19.03 -22.30
N ALA A 334 3.54 17.99 -21.94
CA ALA A 334 3.85 16.62 -22.33
C ALA A 334 3.92 16.48 -23.86
N LYS A 335 2.97 17.07 -24.60
CA LYS A 335 2.96 17.07 -26.06
C LYS A 335 4.10 17.90 -26.64
N GLU A 336 4.29 19.13 -26.16
CA GLU A 336 5.34 20.05 -26.61
C GLU A 336 6.74 19.44 -26.42
N GLY A 337 7.00 18.79 -25.29
CA GLY A 337 8.25 18.08 -25.02
C GLY A 337 8.42 16.74 -25.73
N GLY A 338 7.50 16.39 -26.64
CA GLY A 338 7.65 15.25 -27.55
C GLY A 338 7.14 13.90 -27.05
N LEU A 339 6.54 13.84 -25.86
CA LEU A 339 5.90 12.61 -25.37
C LEU A 339 4.70 12.23 -26.26
N LYS A 340 4.43 10.92 -26.37
CA LYS A 340 3.39 10.37 -27.27
C LYS A 340 2.10 10.02 -26.55
N SER A 341 2.09 10.02 -25.22
CA SER A 341 0.88 9.78 -24.44
C SER A 341 0.96 10.37 -23.03
N LEU A 342 -0.18 10.77 -22.49
CA LEU A 342 -0.36 11.12 -21.09
C LEU A 342 -1.22 10.04 -20.41
N LYS A 343 -0.70 9.47 -19.33
CA LYS A 343 -1.47 8.57 -18.47
C LYS A 343 -2.03 9.36 -17.30
N LEU A 344 -3.28 9.09 -16.96
CA LEU A 344 -4.01 9.74 -15.89
C LEU A 344 -4.45 8.69 -14.88
N TYR A 345 -4.30 8.98 -13.59
CA TYR A 345 -4.96 8.23 -12.52
C TYR A 345 -6.19 8.99 -12.04
N GLY A 346 -7.31 8.29 -11.97
CA GLY A 346 -8.58 8.77 -11.43
C GLY A 346 -9.14 7.77 -10.43
N MET A 347 -10.18 8.18 -9.71
CA MET A 347 -10.90 7.35 -8.76
C MET A 347 -12.40 7.46 -9.01
N VAL A 348 -13.13 6.45 -8.53
CA VAL A 348 -14.59 6.49 -8.40
C VAL A 348 -15.00 5.96 -7.04
N GLY A 349 -16.24 6.27 -6.61
CA GLY A 349 -16.78 5.82 -5.34
C GLY A 349 -16.24 6.60 -4.15
N LEU A 350 -15.64 7.76 -4.38
CA LEU A 350 -15.17 8.65 -3.32
C LEU A 350 -16.36 9.13 -2.44
N PRO A 351 -16.11 9.48 -1.16
CA PRO A 351 -17.15 10.05 -0.29
C PRO A 351 -17.81 11.27 -0.94
N THR A 352 -19.14 11.36 -0.87
CA THR A 352 -19.98 12.43 -1.45
C THR A 352 -19.98 12.56 -2.98
N GLU A 353 -19.21 11.77 -3.74
CA GLU A 353 -19.19 11.80 -5.22
C GLU A 353 -20.58 11.57 -5.82
N GLN A 354 -20.94 12.38 -6.80
CA GLN A 354 -22.18 12.27 -7.57
C GLN A 354 -21.88 11.94 -9.04
N ASP A 355 -22.94 11.66 -9.79
CA ASP A 355 -22.79 11.25 -11.18
C ASP A 355 -22.28 12.41 -12.05
N GLU A 356 -22.58 13.66 -11.69
CA GLU A 356 -22.07 14.87 -12.31
C GLU A 356 -20.54 14.97 -12.20
N ASP A 357 -19.95 14.52 -11.08
CA ASP A 357 -18.49 14.51 -10.91
C ASP A 357 -17.81 13.50 -11.84
N ILE A 358 -18.51 12.39 -12.13
CA ILE A 358 -18.06 11.39 -13.11
C ILE A 358 -18.14 11.95 -14.53
N GLU A 359 -19.20 12.68 -14.85
CA GLU A 359 -19.31 13.37 -16.14
C GLU A 359 -18.23 14.45 -16.28
N ALA A 360 -17.96 15.25 -15.24
CA ALA A 360 -16.88 16.23 -15.23
C ALA A 360 -15.50 15.60 -15.48
N THR A 361 -15.28 14.39 -14.97
CA THR A 361 -14.07 13.60 -15.26
C THR A 361 -14.00 13.20 -16.73
N ALA A 362 -15.09 12.71 -17.31
CA ALA A 362 -15.12 12.38 -18.72
C ALA A 362 -14.89 13.62 -19.61
N ASP A 363 -15.56 14.74 -19.29
CA ASP A 363 -15.46 15.99 -20.03
C ASP A 363 -14.05 16.56 -20.00
N LEU A 364 -13.39 16.56 -18.83
CA LEU A 364 -11.98 16.96 -18.71
C LEU A 364 -11.09 16.19 -19.69
N LEU A 365 -11.18 14.86 -19.75
CA LEU A 365 -10.33 14.07 -20.65
C LEU A 365 -10.61 14.35 -22.13
N LEU A 366 -11.87 14.56 -22.49
CA LEU A 366 -12.26 14.90 -23.86
C LEU A 366 -11.74 16.29 -24.26
N ASP A 367 -11.80 17.26 -23.34
CA ASP A 367 -11.25 18.60 -23.52
C ASP A 367 -9.73 18.56 -23.71
N LEU A 368 -9.01 17.83 -22.85
CA LEU A 368 -7.56 17.67 -22.96
C LEU A 368 -7.17 17.07 -24.31
N LYS A 369 -7.90 16.04 -24.75
CA LYS A 369 -7.69 15.41 -26.07
C LYS A 369 -7.90 16.38 -27.22
N LYS A 370 -8.94 17.23 -27.13
CA LYS A 370 -9.23 18.27 -28.14
C LYS A 370 -8.12 19.33 -28.17
N GLN A 371 -7.62 19.75 -27.01
CA GLN A 371 -6.55 20.75 -26.88
C GLN A 371 -5.18 20.22 -27.32
N THR A 372 -4.96 18.90 -27.27
CA THR A 372 -3.67 18.28 -27.60
C THR A 372 -3.77 17.22 -28.72
N PRO A 373 -4.13 17.60 -29.97
CA PRO A 373 -4.27 16.65 -31.08
C PRO A 373 -3.01 15.77 -31.26
N GLY A 374 -3.20 14.45 -31.39
CA GLY A 374 -2.10 13.48 -31.53
C GLY A 374 -1.52 12.95 -30.21
N LEU A 375 -1.83 13.56 -29.06
CA LEU A 375 -1.48 13.00 -27.76
C LEU A 375 -2.49 11.89 -27.39
N ARG A 376 -1.99 10.70 -27.03
CA ARG A 376 -2.84 9.60 -26.58
C ARG A 376 -3.10 9.70 -25.08
N PHE A 377 -4.31 9.34 -24.65
CA PHE A 377 -4.71 9.37 -23.26
C PHE A 377 -5.09 7.98 -22.77
N THR A 378 -4.56 7.62 -21.61
CA THR A 378 -4.96 6.42 -20.87
C THR A 378 -5.41 6.85 -19.49
N LEU A 379 -6.59 6.42 -19.06
CA LEU A 379 -7.11 6.65 -17.71
C LEU A 379 -7.11 5.33 -16.93
N GLY A 380 -6.24 5.21 -15.94
CA GLY A 380 -6.35 4.19 -14.90
C GLY A 380 -7.34 4.65 -13.84
N VAL A 381 -8.33 3.83 -13.50
CA VAL A 381 -9.37 4.21 -12.52
C VAL A 381 -9.48 3.17 -11.44
N SER A 382 -9.20 3.58 -10.20
CA SER A 382 -9.37 2.74 -9.01
C SER A 382 -10.71 3.02 -8.33
N THR A 383 -11.26 2.02 -7.66
CA THR A 383 -12.40 2.26 -6.75
C THR A 383 -11.85 2.72 -5.40
N PHE A 384 -12.50 3.68 -4.76
CA PHE A 384 -12.15 4.06 -3.39
C PHE A 384 -12.29 2.87 -2.45
N VAL A 385 -11.18 2.54 -1.77
CA VAL A 385 -11.12 1.53 -0.71
C VAL A 385 -10.64 2.23 0.57
N PRO A 386 -11.42 2.17 1.67
CA PRO A 386 -11.03 2.77 2.94
C PRO A 386 -9.75 2.14 3.48
N LYS A 387 -8.82 2.98 3.96
CA LYS A 387 -7.53 2.55 4.49
C LYS A 387 -7.36 3.05 5.92
N ALA A 388 -6.87 2.17 6.79
CA ALA A 388 -6.51 2.52 8.17
C ALA A 388 -5.54 3.71 8.21
N HIS A 389 -5.65 4.51 9.27
CA HIS A 389 -4.85 5.72 9.50
C HIS A 389 -5.01 6.81 8.43
N THR A 390 -6.10 6.80 7.66
CA THR A 390 -6.45 7.89 6.73
C THR A 390 -7.73 8.60 7.20
N PRO A 391 -7.95 9.88 6.85
CA PRO A 391 -9.18 10.56 7.19
C PRO A 391 -10.45 9.87 6.66
N PHE A 392 -10.36 9.07 5.59
CA PHE A 392 -11.51 8.32 5.09
C PHE A 392 -11.60 6.88 5.61
N GLN A 393 -10.90 6.55 6.70
CA GLN A 393 -10.96 5.21 7.29
C GLN A 393 -12.35 4.81 7.79
N TRP A 394 -13.21 5.78 8.14
CA TRP A 394 -14.60 5.55 8.57
C TRP A 394 -15.60 5.41 7.43
N GLN A 395 -15.25 5.82 6.21
CA GLN A 395 -16.14 5.77 5.05
C GLN A 395 -16.26 4.35 4.51
N GLY A 396 -17.38 3.96 3.90
CA GLY A 396 -17.53 2.64 3.25
C GLY A 396 -17.24 2.65 1.76
N VAL A 397 -17.08 1.46 1.15
CA VAL A 397 -17.05 1.32 -0.32
C VAL A 397 -18.45 1.56 -0.87
N ARG A 398 -18.56 2.45 -1.85
CA ARG A 398 -19.85 2.85 -2.43
C ARG A 398 -20.30 1.91 -3.56
N PRO A 399 -21.49 1.29 -3.47
CA PRO A 399 -22.01 0.41 -4.53
C PRO A 399 -22.16 1.05 -5.91
N GLU A 400 -22.36 2.38 -5.97
CA GLU A 400 -22.51 3.11 -7.23
C GLU A 400 -21.23 3.11 -8.07
N ALA A 401 -20.06 2.86 -7.46
CA ALA A 401 -18.78 2.84 -8.14
C ALA A 401 -18.75 1.90 -9.37
N ASP A 402 -19.37 0.71 -9.29
CA ASP A 402 -19.45 -0.22 -10.43
C ASP A 402 -20.16 0.41 -11.64
N LYS A 403 -21.30 1.07 -11.40
CA LYS A 403 -22.04 1.77 -12.47
C LYS A 403 -21.24 2.95 -13.02
N ARG A 404 -20.50 3.66 -12.16
CA ARG A 404 -19.67 4.83 -12.54
C ARG A 404 -18.45 4.43 -13.39
N LEU A 405 -17.80 3.31 -13.09
CA LEU A 405 -16.76 2.74 -13.97
C LEU A 405 -17.29 2.47 -15.38
N LYS A 406 -18.48 1.85 -15.47
CA LYS A 406 -19.15 1.56 -16.75
C LYS A 406 -19.54 2.85 -17.49
N ARG A 407 -19.97 3.88 -16.76
CA ARG A 407 -20.29 5.22 -17.31
C ARG A 407 -19.05 5.87 -17.94
N LEU A 408 -17.91 5.91 -17.23
CA LEU A 408 -16.64 6.41 -17.77
C LEU A 408 -16.24 5.63 -19.04
N ALA A 409 -16.37 4.30 -19.03
CA ALA A 409 -16.06 3.47 -20.20
C ALA A 409 -16.91 3.85 -21.42
N LYS A 410 -18.21 4.04 -21.22
CA LYS A 410 -19.16 4.43 -22.28
C LYS A 410 -18.84 5.82 -22.85
N ARG A 411 -18.43 6.77 -22.01
CA ARG A 411 -18.09 8.15 -22.42
C ARG A 411 -16.73 8.23 -23.14
N LEU A 412 -15.72 7.52 -22.65
CA LEU A 412 -14.32 7.72 -23.05
C LEU A 412 -13.84 6.79 -24.17
N LYS A 413 -14.17 5.49 -24.12
CA LYS A 413 -13.66 4.51 -25.10
C LYS A 413 -14.04 4.85 -26.56
N PRO A 414 -15.28 5.26 -26.89
CA PRO A 414 -15.65 5.63 -28.26
C PRO A 414 -14.90 6.85 -28.80
N LYS A 415 -14.28 7.65 -27.93
CA LYS A 415 -13.49 8.83 -28.28
C LYS A 415 -11.98 8.52 -28.31
N GLY A 416 -11.59 7.25 -28.27
CA GLY A 416 -10.20 6.82 -28.37
C GLY A 416 -9.37 7.24 -27.15
N VAL A 417 -9.97 7.27 -25.97
CA VAL A 417 -9.28 7.30 -24.67
C VAL A 417 -9.27 5.87 -24.13
N GLU A 418 -8.08 5.35 -23.83
CA GLU A 418 -7.95 4.03 -23.23
C GLU A 418 -8.37 4.09 -21.76
N LEU A 419 -9.24 3.18 -21.32
CA LEU A 419 -9.67 3.08 -19.93
C LEU A 419 -9.19 1.75 -19.33
N ARG A 420 -8.53 1.83 -18.17
CA ARG A 420 -8.06 0.69 -17.38
C ARG A 420 -8.71 0.75 -15.99
N PRO A 421 -9.98 0.32 -15.86
CA PRO A 421 -10.65 0.29 -14.57
C PRO A 421 -10.20 -0.91 -13.74
N GLU A 422 -10.07 -0.73 -12.44
CA GLU A 422 -10.01 -1.85 -11.49
C GLU A 422 -11.36 -2.59 -11.42
N SER A 423 -11.32 -3.82 -10.94
CA SER A 423 -12.53 -4.60 -10.68
C SER A 423 -13.18 -4.12 -9.38
N TYR A 424 -14.38 -3.54 -9.47
CA TYR A 424 -15.18 -3.17 -8.30
C TYR A 424 -15.32 -4.34 -7.30
N GLY A 425 -15.58 -5.55 -7.81
CA GLY A 425 -15.72 -6.73 -6.97
C GLY A 425 -14.46 -7.06 -6.17
N TRP A 426 -13.27 -6.88 -6.77
CA TRP A 426 -12.01 -7.07 -6.06
C TRP A 426 -11.71 -5.94 -5.09
N SER A 427 -12.08 -4.70 -5.41
CA SER A 427 -12.00 -3.57 -4.48
C SER A 427 -12.88 -3.80 -3.23
N VAL A 428 -14.04 -4.47 -3.39
CA VAL A 428 -14.88 -4.90 -2.27
C VAL A 428 -14.19 -5.93 -1.37
N ILE A 429 -13.48 -6.92 -1.94
CA ILE A 429 -12.68 -7.87 -1.15
C ILE A 429 -11.49 -7.17 -0.47
N GLN A 430 -10.85 -6.24 -1.18
CA GLN A 430 -9.77 -5.45 -0.61
C GLN A 430 -10.25 -4.60 0.57
N ALA A 431 -11.46 -4.04 0.51
CA ALA A 431 -12.06 -3.31 1.63
C ALA A 431 -12.37 -4.23 2.81
N LEU A 432 -12.91 -5.43 2.55
CA LEU A 432 -13.12 -6.44 3.58
C LEU A 432 -11.80 -6.73 4.34
N LEU A 433 -10.71 -6.97 3.61
CA LEU A 433 -9.39 -7.23 4.20
C LEU A 433 -8.77 -5.99 4.86
N SER A 434 -9.01 -4.79 4.34
CA SER A 434 -8.46 -3.54 4.88
C SER A 434 -9.14 -3.11 6.18
N ARG A 435 -10.44 -3.40 6.32
CA ARG A 435 -11.30 -2.86 7.39
C ARG A 435 -11.61 -3.83 8.53
N SER A 436 -11.37 -5.13 8.35
CA SER A 436 -11.77 -6.12 9.35
C SER A 436 -10.82 -6.19 10.55
N ASP A 437 -11.25 -6.97 11.56
CA ASP A 437 -10.44 -7.44 12.68
C ASP A 437 -10.14 -8.95 12.55
N ARG A 438 -9.61 -9.55 13.64
CA ARG A 438 -9.24 -10.98 13.71
C ARG A 438 -10.38 -11.95 13.40
N ARG A 439 -11.66 -11.55 13.51
CA ARG A 439 -12.83 -12.38 13.16
C ARG A 439 -12.88 -12.72 11.67
N LEU A 440 -12.11 -12.03 10.82
CA LEU A 440 -11.96 -12.39 9.41
C LEU A 440 -11.00 -13.57 9.18
N ALA A 441 -10.12 -13.89 10.12
CA ALA A 441 -9.11 -14.94 9.92
C ALA A 441 -9.71 -16.32 9.54
N PRO A 442 -10.81 -16.82 10.16
CA PRO A 442 -11.45 -18.05 9.71
C PRO A 442 -11.94 -18.00 8.26
N VAL A 443 -12.40 -16.84 7.79
CA VAL A 443 -12.83 -16.63 6.40
C VAL A 443 -11.63 -16.71 5.46
N ILE A 444 -10.51 -16.09 5.82
CA ILE A 444 -9.24 -16.14 5.06
C ILE A 444 -8.72 -17.58 4.98
N ALA A 445 -8.80 -18.34 6.07
CA ALA A 445 -8.44 -19.76 6.05
C ALA A 445 -9.38 -20.60 5.18
N ALA A 446 -10.70 -20.33 5.24
CA ALA A 446 -11.71 -21.10 4.52
C ALA A 446 -11.79 -20.78 3.02
N VAL A 447 -11.32 -19.61 2.57
CA VAL A 447 -11.37 -19.24 1.15
C VAL A 447 -10.27 -19.91 0.32
N ARG A 448 -9.25 -20.50 0.97
CA ARG A 448 -8.17 -21.25 0.31
C ARG A 448 -8.70 -22.28 -0.69
N GLY A 449 -8.03 -22.40 -1.83
CA GLY A 449 -8.48 -23.16 -3.00
C GLY A 449 -9.54 -22.46 -3.86
N SER A 450 -10.12 -21.35 -3.36
CA SER A 450 -11.11 -20.54 -4.08
C SER A 450 -10.88 -19.02 -3.94
N GLN A 451 -9.70 -18.62 -3.43
CA GLN A 451 -9.34 -17.24 -3.11
C GLN A 451 -9.38 -16.30 -4.32
N GLU A 452 -9.15 -16.84 -5.52
CA GLU A 452 -9.23 -16.15 -6.81
C GLU A 452 -10.68 -15.91 -7.30
N SER A 453 -11.68 -16.28 -6.50
CA SER A 453 -13.10 -16.13 -6.84
C SER A 453 -13.85 -15.27 -5.84
N LEU A 454 -14.49 -14.21 -6.33
CA LEU A 454 -15.41 -13.38 -5.54
C LEU A 454 -16.54 -14.21 -4.90
N GLY A 455 -16.97 -15.27 -5.56
CA GLY A 455 -17.97 -16.20 -5.03
C GLY A 455 -17.45 -17.04 -3.86
N GLY A 456 -16.17 -17.41 -3.90
CA GLY A 456 -15.47 -18.11 -2.82
C GLY A 456 -15.48 -17.30 -1.53
N TRP A 457 -15.07 -16.02 -1.61
CA TRP A 457 -15.11 -15.08 -0.47
C TRP A 457 -16.50 -14.93 0.12
N LYS A 458 -17.52 -14.69 -0.71
CA LYS A 458 -18.92 -14.55 -0.24
C LYS A 458 -19.45 -15.84 0.40
N LYS A 459 -19.04 -17.00 -0.10
CA LYS A 459 -19.41 -18.30 0.48
C LYS A 459 -18.75 -18.50 1.84
N ALA A 460 -17.43 -18.29 1.94
CA ALA A 460 -16.67 -18.42 3.18
C ALA A 460 -17.18 -17.45 4.26
N TYR A 461 -17.46 -16.19 3.90
CA TYR A 461 -17.98 -15.21 4.86
C TYR A 461 -19.38 -15.59 5.38
N ARG A 462 -20.25 -16.12 4.51
CA ARG A 462 -21.57 -16.61 4.91
C ARG A 462 -21.47 -17.80 5.86
N ALA A 463 -20.60 -18.76 5.56
CA ALA A 463 -20.33 -19.90 6.43
C ALA A 463 -19.81 -19.44 7.81
N ALA A 464 -18.92 -18.44 7.84
CA ALA A 464 -18.44 -17.86 9.10
C ALA A 464 -19.58 -17.23 9.93
N ARG A 465 -20.49 -16.49 9.27
CA ARG A 465 -21.65 -15.89 9.94
C ARG A 465 -22.70 -16.90 10.40
N ALA A 466 -22.80 -18.02 9.71
CA ALA A 466 -23.64 -19.16 10.06
C ALA A 466 -22.97 -20.08 11.10
N GLU A 467 -21.74 -19.76 11.55
CA GLU A 467 -20.96 -20.55 12.50
C GLU A 467 -20.69 -21.99 12.00
N GLU A 468 -20.59 -22.15 10.67
CA GLU A 468 -20.30 -23.42 10.00
C GLU A 468 -18.80 -23.68 9.80
N LEU A 469 -17.97 -22.64 10.00
CA LEU A 469 -16.51 -22.78 9.95
C LEU A 469 -15.95 -23.27 11.30
N PRO A 470 -14.78 -23.92 11.31
CA PRO A 470 -14.10 -24.29 12.55
C PRO A 470 -13.94 -23.10 13.49
N ALA A 471 -14.21 -23.32 14.78
CA ALA A 471 -13.97 -22.33 15.80
C ALA A 471 -12.49 -21.92 15.82
N ALA A 472 -12.23 -20.62 15.93
CA ALA A 472 -10.89 -20.07 15.98
C ALA A 472 -10.69 -19.25 17.25
N SER A 473 -9.44 -19.15 17.69
CA SER A 473 -9.05 -18.30 18.80
C SER A 473 -7.77 -17.55 18.45
N SER A 474 -7.56 -16.42 19.12
CA SER A 474 -6.33 -15.64 19.00
C SER A 474 -6.00 -15.01 20.35
N ALA A 475 -4.73 -15.06 20.76
CA ALA A 475 -4.30 -14.52 22.05
C ALA A 475 -5.08 -15.10 23.24
N GLY A 476 -5.50 -16.36 23.15
CA GLY A 476 -6.32 -17.06 24.15
C GLY A 476 -7.81 -16.66 24.17
N VAL A 477 -8.27 -15.83 23.22
CA VAL A 477 -9.66 -15.37 23.13
C VAL A 477 -10.38 -16.08 21.98
N PRO A 478 -11.51 -16.77 22.22
CA PRO A 478 -12.38 -17.28 21.15
C PRO A 478 -12.90 -16.13 20.28
N LEU A 479 -12.81 -16.28 18.97
CA LEU A 479 -13.28 -15.26 18.03
C LEU A 479 -14.77 -15.47 17.76
N PRO A 480 -15.65 -14.50 18.07
CA PRO A 480 -17.06 -14.62 17.71
C PRO A 480 -17.24 -14.47 16.20
N ARG A 481 -18.46 -14.78 15.72
CA ARG A 481 -18.80 -14.60 14.30
C ARG A 481 -18.51 -13.16 13.83
N PRO A 482 -18.08 -12.97 12.57
CA PRO A 482 -17.84 -11.63 12.05
C PRO A 482 -19.14 -10.82 11.91
N PRO A 483 -19.05 -9.47 11.88
CA PRO A 483 -20.22 -8.59 11.71
C PRO A 483 -20.91 -8.80 10.35
N ALA A 484 -21.99 -8.06 10.08
CA ALA A 484 -22.60 -8.12 8.76
C ALA A 484 -21.62 -7.66 7.66
N TRP A 485 -21.69 -8.28 6.48
CA TRP A 485 -20.83 -7.87 5.36
C TRP A 485 -21.02 -6.39 5.02
N GLU A 486 -22.26 -5.93 5.05
CA GLU A 486 -22.63 -4.54 4.79
C GLU A 486 -21.95 -3.57 5.76
N GLU A 487 -22.01 -3.90 7.05
CA GLU A 487 -21.39 -3.13 8.14
C GLU A 487 -19.87 -3.02 7.95
N VAL A 488 -19.22 -4.09 7.54
CA VAL A 488 -17.76 -4.09 7.35
C VAL A 488 -17.35 -3.39 6.07
N VAL A 489 -18.07 -3.56 4.95
CA VAL A 489 -17.59 -3.11 3.62
C VAL A 489 -18.17 -1.77 3.20
N HIS A 490 -19.48 -1.57 3.40
CA HIS A 490 -20.26 -0.53 2.74
C HIS A 490 -20.72 0.58 3.69
N GLU A 491 -20.88 0.27 4.98
CA GLU A 491 -21.34 1.21 5.98
C GLU A 491 -20.30 2.32 6.25
N THR A 492 -20.81 3.53 6.48
CA THR A 492 -20.02 4.62 7.04
C THR A 492 -20.12 4.55 8.55
N TRP A 493 -18.98 4.34 9.20
CA TRP A 493 -18.90 4.25 10.65
C TRP A 493 -18.94 5.63 11.29
N SER A 494 -19.45 5.69 12.51
CA SER A 494 -19.42 6.91 13.33
C SER A 494 -17.98 7.25 13.75
N ASP A 495 -17.76 8.52 14.09
CA ASP A 495 -16.45 9.03 14.50
C ASP A 495 -15.90 8.36 15.78
N ASP A 496 -16.79 7.87 16.64
CA ASP A 496 -16.51 7.16 17.89
C ASP A 496 -16.40 5.63 17.73
N HIS A 497 -16.59 5.11 16.51
CA HIS A 497 -16.42 3.69 16.23
C HIS A 497 -15.00 3.22 16.56
N ILE A 498 -14.88 2.19 17.38
CA ILE A 498 -13.58 1.64 17.79
C ILE A 498 -13.01 0.80 16.65
N LEU A 499 -11.94 1.30 16.04
CA LEU A 499 -11.32 0.67 14.87
C LEU A 499 -10.36 -0.48 15.28
N PRO A 500 -10.23 -1.55 14.47
CA PRO A 500 -9.36 -2.69 14.78
C PRO A 500 -7.89 -2.33 15.05
N TRP A 501 -7.38 -1.30 14.38
CA TRP A 501 -6.00 -0.80 14.52
C TRP A 501 -5.86 0.30 15.59
N CYS A 502 -6.82 0.45 16.53
CA CYS A 502 -6.79 1.51 17.54
C CYS A 502 -5.58 1.47 18.48
N HIS A 503 -4.97 0.29 18.65
CA HIS A 503 -3.77 0.05 19.46
C HIS A 503 -2.46 0.36 18.70
N LEU A 504 -2.54 0.76 17.43
CA LEU A 504 -1.39 1.12 16.61
C LEU A 504 -1.29 2.65 16.45
N ASP A 505 -0.09 3.18 16.67
CA ASP A 505 0.18 4.61 16.48
C ASP A 505 0.66 4.88 15.05
N GLY A 506 -0.18 5.60 14.30
CA GLY A 506 0.19 6.22 13.03
C GLY A 506 0.91 7.55 13.22
N PRO A 507 1.40 8.19 12.15
CA PRO A 507 2.11 9.48 12.24
C PRO A 507 1.29 10.65 12.76
N LEU A 508 -0.02 10.60 12.56
CA LEU A 508 -0.94 11.67 12.94
C LEU A 508 -1.94 11.12 13.96
N PRO A 509 -2.28 11.91 14.99
CA PRO A 509 -3.23 11.48 16.00
C PRO A 509 -4.66 11.48 15.44
N ASN A 510 -5.54 10.71 16.07
CA ASN A 510 -6.89 10.46 15.57
C ASN A 510 -7.71 11.75 15.40
N GLU A 511 -7.52 12.73 16.29
CA GLU A 511 -8.16 14.05 16.25
C GLU A 511 -7.82 14.81 14.96
N THR A 512 -6.60 14.65 14.44
CA THR A 512 -6.19 15.26 13.17
C THR A 512 -6.86 14.57 11.99
N LEU A 513 -7.00 13.24 12.03
CA LEU A 513 -7.70 12.48 11.00
C LEU A 513 -9.19 12.86 10.94
N LEU A 514 -9.85 12.96 12.10
CA LEU A 514 -11.23 13.42 12.23
C LEU A 514 -11.41 14.84 11.70
N LYS A 515 -10.51 15.78 12.10
CA LYS A 515 -10.52 17.15 11.57
C LYS A 515 -10.46 17.15 10.03
N HIS A 516 -9.55 16.36 9.45
CA HIS A 516 -9.44 16.26 8.00
C HIS A 516 -10.68 15.63 7.36
N GLN A 517 -11.33 14.65 8.01
CA GLN A 517 -12.60 14.06 7.56
C GLN A 517 -13.70 15.11 7.55
N HIS A 518 -13.90 15.83 8.65
CA HIS A 518 -14.95 16.86 8.77
C HIS A 518 -14.77 17.99 7.76
N GLN A 519 -13.52 18.40 7.49
CA GLN A 519 -13.23 19.35 6.40
C GLN A 519 -13.60 18.82 5.01
N ALA A 520 -13.50 17.50 4.78
CA ALA A 520 -13.89 16.90 3.51
C ALA A 520 -15.41 16.89 3.32
N LEU A 521 -16.12 16.63 4.42
CA LEU A 521 -17.57 16.44 4.46
C LEU A 521 -18.33 17.71 4.86
N SER A 522 -17.65 18.86 4.91
CA SER A 522 -18.24 20.14 5.26
C SER A 522 -19.29 20.59 4.22
N PRO A 523 -20.27 21.42 4.60
CA PRO A 523 -21.28 21.94 3.68
C PRO A 523 -20.71 22.63 2.43
N GLU A 524 -19.56 23.29 2.53
CA GLU A 524 -18.86 23.92 1.39
C GLU A 524 -18.42 22.92 0.30
N ASN A 525 -18.31 21.65 0.66
CA ASN A 525 -17.95 20.55 -0.23
C ASN A 525 -19.16 19.65 -0.58
N ALA A 526 -20.35 19.99 -0.07
CA ALA A 526 -21.58 19.27 -0.38
C ALA A 526 -21.92 19.41 -1.87
N PRO A 527 -22.64 18.43 -2.46
CA PRO A 527 -23.23 18.59 -3.78
C PRO A 527 -24.16 19.82 -3.83
N ASP A 528 -24.20 20.52 -4.96
CA ASP A 528 -25.03 21.73 -5.14
C ASP A 528 -26.54 21.47 -4.91
N ASP A 529 -26.99 20.20 -5.00
CA ASP A 529 -28.38 19.76 -4.76
C ASP A 529 -28.62 19.14 -3.37
N ALA A 530 -27.69 19.26 -2.41
CA ALA A 530 -27.95 18.80 -1.05
C ALA A 530 -29.08 19.65 -0.43
N PRO A 531 -30.23 19.08 -0.03
CA PRO A 531 -31.22 19.84 0.70
C PRO A 531 -30.55 20.41 1.94
N HIS A 532 -30.58 21.73 2.10
CA HIS A 532 -30.17 22.38 3.34
C HIS A 532 -31.05 21.84 4.47
N SER A 533 -30.58 20.81 5.17
CA SER A 533 -31.20 20.36 6.41
C SER A 533 -30.93 21.43 7.46
N VAL A 534 -32.03 22.10 7.84
CA VAL A 534 -32.17 23.10 8.90
C VAL A 534 -31.86 22.51 10.27
#